data_AF-A0AA38MZZ6-F1
#
_entry.id   AF-A0AA38MZZ6-F1
#
_cell.length_a   1.000
_cell.length_b   1.000
_cell.length_c   1.000
_cell.angle_alpha   90.00
_cell.angle_beta   90.00
_cell.angle_gamma   90.00
#
_symmetry.space_group_name_H-M   'P 1'
#
loop_
_entity.id
_entity.type
_entity.pdbx_description
1 polymer ?
#
loop_
_entity_poly.entity_id
_entity_poly.type
_entity_poly.pdbx_seq_one_letter_code
_entity_poly.pdbx_strand_id
1 'polypeptide(L)'
;MSVIGVSSQAASSNTAFNSQPNGVTSSTSSASVGMTPELEQTLALLSSHRSVLGYMLLSRGHPVSIIRHTGGVFDGEHGKKYAGVIARIVETVQSGLEEINGSENEGDDVKFLRIRTKRHELMISPDGRYLLAVLHEPS
;
A
#
# COMPACT_ATOMS: atom_id res chain seq x y z
N MET A 1 -70.91 22.89 -32.19
CA MET A 1 -72.16 23.05 -31.41
C MET A 1 -72.06 22.18 -30.18
N SER A 2 -72.41 22.75 -29.02
CA SER A 2 -72.66 22.12 -27.71
C SER A 2 -71.47 21.50 -26.95
N VAL A 3 -70.98 22.05 -25.84
CA VAL A 3 -71.54 22.34 -24.49
C VAL A 3 -71.64 21.11 -23.56
N ILE A 4 -71.03 21.26 -22.37
CA ILE A 4 -71.37 20.70 -21.03
C ILE A 4 -71.25 19.17 -20.93
N GLY A 5 -70.39 18.57 -20.08
CA GLY A 5 -70.22 18.78 -18.64
C GLY A 5 -70.98 17.67 -17.90
N VAL A 6 -70.31 16.95 -16.98
CA VAL A 6 -70.85 16.38 -15.72
C VAL A 6 -69.75 15.55 -15.02
N SER A 7 -69.66 15.81 -13.73
CA SER A 7 -68.83 15.23 -12.67
C SER A 7 -69.14 13.77 -12.35
N SER A 8 -68.20 13.04 -11.76
CA SER A 8 -68.43 12.23 -10.53
C SER A 8 -67.15 11.56 -10.04
N GLN A 9 -66.95 11.60 -8.72
CA GLN A 9 -65.87 10.95 -7.96
C GLN A 9 -65.90 9.42 -8.07
N ALA A 10 -64.72 8.81 -7.93
CA ALA A 10 -64.56 7.53 -7.24
C ALA A 10 -63.15 7.42 -6.63
N ALA A 11 -63.12 6.88 -5.42
CA ALA A 11 -61.95 6.67 -4.57
C ALA A 11 -60.97 5.64 -5.15
N SER A 12 -59.70 5.71 -4.74
CA SER A 12 -59.02 4.66 -3.95
C SER A 12 -57.51 4.88 -3.89
N SER A 13 -56.99 4.56 -2.71
CA SER A 13 -55.60 4.34 -2.31
C SER A 13 -54.68 3.76 -3.38
N ASN A 14 -53.44 4.27 -3.45
CA ASN A 14 -52.33 3.42 -3.85
C ASN A 14 -51.02 3.76 -3.12
N THR A 15 -50.46 2.72 -2.55
CA THR A 15 -49.29 2.63 -1.69
C THR A 15 -48.02 2.96 -2.48
N ALA A 16 -47.20 3.90 -1.99
CA ALA A 16 -45.91 4.21 -2.59
C ALA A 16 -44.92 3.05 -2.33
N PHE A 17 -44.61 2.29 -3.39
CA PHE A 17 -43.55 1.30 -3.42
C PHE A 17 -42.25 2.00 -3.86
N ASN A 18 -41.32 2.21 -2.93
CA ASN A 18 -40.03 2.84 -3.20
C ASN A 18 -38.99 1.78 -3.62
N SER A 19 -38.50 1.92 -4.86
CA SER A 19 -37.50 1.07 -5.50
C SER A 19 -36.07 1.50 -5.11
N GLN A 20 -35.18 0.54 -4.87
CA GLN A 20 -33.74 0.73 -5.10
C GLN A 20 -33.05 -0.63 -5.37
N PRO A 21 -32.42 -0.83 -6.54
CA PRO A 21 -31.49 -1.93 -6.75
C PRO A 21 -30.08 -1.49 -6.32
N ASN A 22 -29.55 -2.13 -5.28
CA ASN A 22 -28.17 -1.93 -4.86
C ASN A 22 -27.21 -2.56 -5.88
N GLY A 23 -26.34 -1.73 -6.46
CA GLY A 23 -25.30 -2.15 -7.39
C GLY A 23 -24.29 -3.07 -6.73
N VAL A 24 -24.01 -4.19 -7.37
CA VAL A 24 -22.86 -5.05 -7.08
C VAL A 24 -21.60 -4.25 -7.40
N THR A 25 -20.96 -3.71 -6.36
CA THR A 25 -19.64 -3.11 -6.47
C THR A 25 -18.64 -4.25 -6.33
N SER A 26 -18.04 -4.64 -7.45
CA SER A 26 -16.88 -5.53 -7.48
C SER A 26 -15.72 -4.86 -6.74
N SER A 27 -15.54 -5.21 -5.47
CA SER A 27 -14.39 -4.80 -4.68
C SER A 27 -13.16 -5.56 -5.16
N THR A 28 -12.34 -4.88 -5.97
CA THR A 28 -10.92 -5.22 -6.14
C THR A 28 -10.26 -5.26 -4.77
N SER A 29 -9.84 -6.45 -4.35
CA SER A 29 -9.11 -6.70 -3.12
C SER A 29 -7.68 -6.13 -3.22
N SER A 30 -7.54 -4.84 -2.96
CA SER A 30 -6.24 -4.27 -2.60
C SER A 30 -5.84 -4.88 -1.26
N ALA A 31 -4.77 -5.66 -1.24
CA ALA A 31 -4.23 -6.28 -0.04
C ALA A 31 -3.91 -5.20 0.99
N SER A 32 -4.80 -5.01 1.96
CA SER A 32 -4.58 -4.13 3.09
C SER A 32 -3.56 -4.80 4.00
N VAL A 33 -2.31 -4.36 3.92
CA VAL A 33 -1.37 -4.60 5.03
C VAL A 33 -2.01 -3.94 6.24
N GLY A 34 -2.64 -4.74 7.11
CA GLY A 34 -3.24 -4.25 8.34
C GLY A 34 -2.15 -3.59 9.16
N MET A 35 -2.25 -2.27 9.35
CA MET A 35 -1.39 -1.51 10.26
C MET A 35 -1.56 -2.13 11.66
N THR A 36 -0.58 -2.92 12.10
CA THR A 36 -0.59 -3.47 13.46
C THR A 36 -0.06 -2.41 14.42
N PRO A 37 -0.49 -2.42 15.70
CA PRO A 37 0.00 -1.46 16.69
C PRO A 37 1.54 -1.46 16.81
N GLU A 38 2.18 -2.62 16.68
CA GLU A 38 3.63 -2.76 16.76
C GLU A 38 4.33 -2.10 15.56
N LEU A 39 3.74 -2.21 14.37
CA LEU A 39 4.22 -1.53 13.17
C LEU A 39 4.10 -0.02 13.35
N GLU A 40 2.94 0.47 13.81
CA GLU A 40 2.74 1.91 14.05
C GLU A 40 3.72 2.49 15.08
N GLN A 41 3.96 1.76 16.17
CA GLN A 41 4.97 2.12 17.17
C GLN A 41 6.37 2.21 16.56
N THR A 42 6.73 1.23 15.72
CA THR A 42 8.02 1.22 15.02
C THR A 42 8.14 2.43 14.08
N LEU A 43 7.11 2.73 13.30
CA LEU A 43 7.08 3.88 12.40
C LEU A 43 7.13 5.23 13.15
N ALA A 44 6.51 5.30 14.33
CA ALA A 44 6.59 6.47 15.21
C ALA A 44 8.02 6.66 15.75
N LEU A 45 8.67 5.57 16.18
CA LEU A 45 10.05 5.59 16.65
C LEU A 45 11.01 6.04 15.53
N LEU A 46 10.86 5.50 14.32
CA LEU A 46 11.65 5.92 13.16
C LEU A 46 11.47 7.40 12.83
N SER A 47 10.22 7.90 12.84
CA SER A 47 9.95 9.33 12.61
C SER A 47 10.60 10.24 13.65
N SER A 48 10.71 9.78 14.90
CA SER A 48 11.24 10.58 16.01
C SER A 48 12.77 10.61 16.06
N HIS A 49 13.45 9.69 15.37
CA HIS A 49 14.88 9.51 15.50
C HIS A 49 15.65 10.51 14.63
N ARG A 50 16.48 11.37 15.25
CA ARG A 50 17.18 12.49 14.58
C ARG A 50 18.06 12.11 13.37
N SER A 51 18.58 10.89 13.33
CA SER A 51 19.41 10.43 12.23
C SER A 51 18.60 9.86 11.06
N VAL A 52 17.28 9.70 11.23
CA VAL A 52 16.38 9.17 10.20
C VAL A 52 15.88 10.34 9.38
N LEU A 53 16.20 10.32 8.09
CA LEU A 53 15.75 11.31 7.11
C LEU A 53 14.34 10.99 6.61
N GLY A 54 13.97 9.72 6.61
CA GLY A 54 12.64 9.27 6.23
C GLY A 54 12.53 7.75 6.22
N TYR A 55 11.31 7.25 6.07
CA TYR A 55 11.05 5.84 5.80
C TYR A 55 10.03 5.69 4.67
N MET A 56 9.99 4.49 4.10
CA MET A 56 9.04 4.08 3.09
C MET A 56 8.57 2.66 3.38
N LEU A 57 7.26 2.48 3.51
CA LEU A 57 6.59 1.20 3.69
C LEU A 57 5.96 0.83 2.35
N LEU A 58 6.37 -0.30 1.77
CA LEU A 58 5.94 -0.75 0.45
C LEU A 58 5.20 -2.09 0.52
N SER A 59 4.28 -2.31 -0.41
CA SER A 59 3.66 -3.63 -0.60
C SER A 59 4.66 -4.63 -1.23
N ARG A 60 4.37 -5.92 -1.12
CA ARG A 60 5.11 -7.01 -1.79
C ARG A 60 4.58 -7.34 -3.20
N GLY A 61 3.53 -6.65 -3.64
CA GLY A 61 2.87 -6.92 -4.93
C GLY A 61 3.67 -6.41 -6.13
N HIS A 62 3.26 -6.87 -7.33
CA HIS A 62 3.78 -6.39 -8.61
C HIS A 62 2.63 -5.72 -9.39
N PRO A 63 2.68 -4.41 -9.68
CA PRO A 63 3.75 -3.48 -9.31
C PRO A 63 3.76 -3.15 -7.81
N VAL A 64 4.94 -2.79 -7.30
CA VAL A 64 5.10 -2.32 -5.92
C VAL A 64 4.35 -1.02 -5.71
N SER A 65 3.64 -0.90 -4.58
CA SER A 65 2.92 0.31 -4.20
C SER A 65 3.41 0.84 -2.86
N ILE A 66 3.39 2.17 -2.71
CA ILE A 66 3.76 2.84 -1.46
C ILE A 66 2.54 2.84 -0.53
N ILE A 67 2.66 2.19 0.62
CA ILE A 67 1.62 2.12 1.66
C ILE A 67 1.69 3.38 2.52
N ARG A 68 2.90 3.77 2.93
CA ARG A 68 3.16 4.98 3.74
C ARG A 68 4.60 5.44 3.52
N HIS A 69 4.84 6.73 3.59
CA HIS A 69 6.20 7.28 3.62
C HIS A 69 6.26 8.52 4.49
N THR A 70 7.46 8.91 4.89
CA THR A 70 7.76 10.19 5.56
C THR A 70 9.09 10.74 5.05
N GLY A 71 9.25 12.06 5.12
CA GLY A 71 10.45 12.76 4.65
C GLY A 71 10.36 13.16 3.18
N GLY A 72 10.72 14.40 2.88
CA GLY A 72 10.53 15.00 1.54
C GLY A 72 11.31 14.31 0.42
N VAL A 73 12.31 13.50 0.75
CA VAL A 73 13.08 12.70 -0.23
C VAL A 73 12.22 11.64 -0.93
N PHE A 74 11.12 11.23 -0.31
CA PHE A 74 10.20 10.20 -0.80
C PHE A 74 8.90 10.78 -1.37
N ASP A 75 8.82 12.09 -1.59
CA ASP A 75 7.63 12.71 -2.16
C ASP A 75 7.56 12.58 -3.70
N GLY A 76 6.34 12.48 -4.22
CA GLY A 76 6.06 12.52 -5.66
C GLY A 76 6.78 11.45 -6.48
N GLU A 77 7.32 11.86 -7.63
CA GLU A 77 8.00 10.96 -8.57
C GLU A 77 9.31 10.39 -8.00
N HIS A 78 9.97 11.11 -7.09
CA HIS A 78 11.17 10.60 -6.42
C HIS A 78 10.86 9.39 -5.55
N GLY A 79 9.78 9.45 -4.75
CA GLY A 79 9.30 8.32 -3.96
C GLY A 79 9.00 7.08 -4.79
N LYS A 80 8.28 7.26 -5.92
CA LYS A 80 7.97 6.15 -6.85
C LYS A 80 9.24 5.51 -7.41
N LYS A 81 10.23 6.34 -7.79
CA LYS A 81 11.52 5.84 -8.29
C LYS A 81 12.27 5.06 -7.21
N TYR A 82 12.32 5.57 -5.97
CA TYR A 82 12.90 4.85 -4.85
C TYR A 82 12.19 3.51 -4.63
N ALA A 83 10.86 3.48 -4.65
CA ALA A 83 10.09 2.26 -4.42
C ALA A 83 10.41 1.18 -5.46
N GLY A 84 10.45 1.55 -6.75
CA GLY A 84 10.82 0.63 -7.82
C GLY A 84 12.24 0.11 -7.70
N VAL A 85 13.21 0.96 -7.34
CA VAL A 85 14.61 0.55 -7.15
C VAL A 85 14.75 -0.37 -5.94
N ILE A 86 14.12 -0.04 -4.81
CA ILE A 86 14.16 -0.87 -3.60
C ILE A 86 13.57 -2.26 -3.87
N ALA A 87 12.42 -2.33 -4.53
CA ALA A 87 11.82 -3.61 -4.91
C ALA A 87 12.76 -4.46 -5.77
N ARG A 88 13.36 -3.85 -6.81
CA ARG A 88 14.31 -4.54 -7.69
C ARG A 88 15.57 -5.01 -6.94
N ILE A 89 16.11 -4.21 -6.02
CA ILE A 89 17.28 -4.60 -5.22
C ILE A 89 16.96 -5.85 -4.41
N VAL A 90 15.82 -5.87 -3.71
CA VAL A 90 15.42 -7.03 -2.90
C VAL A 90 15.22 -8.25 -3.79
N GLU A 91 14.52 -8.12 -4.92
CA GLU A 91 14.29 -9.20 -5.89
C GLU A 91 15.61 -9.77 -6.43
N THR A 92 16.55 -8.91 -6.81
CA THR A 92 17.86 -9.33 -7.35
C THR A 92 18.67 -10.09 -6.31
N VAL A 93 18.68 -9.63 -5.06
CA VAL A 93 19.41 -10.31 -3.97
C VAL A 93 18.74 -11.63 -3.60
N GLN A 94 17.40 -11.70 -3.61
CA GLN A 94 16.66 -12.94 -3.39
C GLN A 94 16.99 -13.98 -4.48
N SER A 95 16.90 -13.60 -5.76
CA SER A 95 17.26 -14.47 -6.89
C SER A 95 18.71 -14.97 -6.80
N GLY A 96 19.66 -14.08 -6.50
CA GLY A 96 21.06 -14.47 -6.37
C GLY A 96 21.33 -15.45 -5.22
N LEU A 97 20.56 -15.36 -4.13
CA LEU A 97 20.67 -16.28 -3.01
C LEU A 97 20.09 -17.66 -3.34
N GLU A 98 18.97 -17.70 -4.06
CA GLU A 98 18.37 -18.93 -4.59
C GLU A 98 19.32 -19.65 -5.56
N GLU A 99 20.02 -18.90 -6.42
CA GLU A 99 21.02 -19.45 -7.35
C GLU A 99 22.21 -20.10 -6.63
N ILE A 100 22.66 -19.51 -5.52
CA ILE A 100 23.82 -20.00 -4.76
C ILE A 100 23.46 -21.23 -3.89
N ASN A 101 22.28 -21.22 -3.27
CA ASN A 101 21.95 -22.18 -2.22
C ASN A 101 21.63 -23.59 -2.71
N GLY A 102 21.30 -23.77 -3.99
CA GLY A 102 20.99 -25.08 -4.56
C GLY A 102 19.76 -25.75 -3.90
N SER A 103 19.35 -26.91 -4.41
CA SER A 103 18.11 -27.58 -3.97
C SER A 103 18.19 -28.28 -2.59
N GLU A 104 19.33 -28.20 -1.89
CA GLU A 104 19.58 -28.97 -0.65
C GLU A 104 19.67 -28.12 0.62
N ASN A 105 19.67 -26.80 0.52
CA ASN A 105 19.65 -25.93 1.70
C ASN A 105 18.23 -25.44 2.00
N GLU A 106 17.85 -25.53 3.27
CA GLU A 106 16.66 -24.90 3.84
C GLU A 106 16.77 -23.39 3.56
N GLY A 107 15.91 -22.88 2.67
CA GLY A 107 16.13 -21.64 1.92
C GLY A 107 16.51 -20.43 2.79
N ASP A 108 17.70 -19.87 2.54
CA ASP A 108 18.05 -18.58 3.14
C ASP A 108 17.18 -17.48 2.53
N ASP A 109 16.48 -16.76 3.40
CA ASP A 109 15.76 -15.55 3.02
C ASP A 109 16.59 -14.31 3.31
N VAL A 110 16.42 -13.31 2.45
CA VAL A 110 16.94 -11.97 2.71
C VAL A 110 16.18 -11.34 3.90
N LYS A 111 16.85 -11.24 5.05
CA LYS A 111 16.28 -10.62 6.26
C LYS A 111 16.55 -9.12 6.38
N PHE A 112 17.71 -8.65 5.88
CA PHE A 112 18.10 -7.25 6.02
C PHE A 112 19.18 -6.86 5.00
N LEU A 113 19.07 -5.65 4.43
CA LEU A 113 20.08 -5.05 3.56
C LEU A 113 20.44 -3.66 4.06
N ARG A 114 21.73 -3.33 4.00
CA ARG A 114 22.26 -2.02 4.38
C ARG A 114 23.19 -1.50 3.29
N ILE A 115 22.79 -0.40 2.63
CA ILE A 115 23.58 0.24 1.60
C ILE A 115 24.05 1.60 2.13
N ARG A 116 25.36 1.73 2.32
CA ARG A 116 26.00 3.00 2.71
C ARG A 116 26.52 3.70 1.48
N THR A 117 26.18 4.98 1.35
CA THR A 117 26.71 5.88 0.33
C THR A 117 27.34 7.09 1.01
N LYS A 118 28.08 7.90 0.24
CA LYS A 118 28.65 9.16 0.76
C LYS A 118 27.60 10.13 1.32
N ARG A 119 26.37 10.08 0.79
CA ARG A 119 25.32 11.05 1.14
C ARG A 119 24.30 10.50 2.13
N HIS A 120 24.05 9.19 2.11
CA HIS A 120 23.00 8.58 2.91
C HIS A 120 23.31 7.11 3.18
N GLU A 121 22.63 6.58 4.19
CA GLU A 121 22.55 5.15 4.45
C GLU A 121 21.12 4.66 4.25
N LEU A 122 20.93 3.63 3.43
CA LEU A 122 19.64 3.00 3.17
C LEU A 122 19.57 1.63 3.82
N MET A 123 18.66 1.45 4.76
CA MET A 123 18.36 0.19 5.43
C MET A 123 17.06 -0.38 4.88
N ILE A 124 17.06 -1.63 4.42
CA ILE A 124 15.88 -2.31 3.87
C ILE A 124 15.64 -3.59 4.67
N SER A 125 14.46 -3.71 5.24
CA SER A 125 14.00 -4.89 5.96
C SER A 125 12.80 -5.49 5.23
N PRO A 126 12.99 -6.60 4.51
CA PRO A 126 11.86 -7.38 4.00
C PRO A 126 11.08 -8.04 5.14
N ASP A 127 9.75 -7.97 5.07
CA ASP A 127 8.80 -8.72 5.90
C ASP A 127 7.89 -9.53 4.97
N GLY A 128 7.25 -10.57 5.51
CA GLY A 128 6.29 -11.37 4.74
C GLY A 128 5.13 -10.55 4.15
N ARG A 129 4.81 -9.39 4.75
CA ARG A 129 3.67 -8.56 4.35
C ARG A 129 4.06 -7.27 3.63
N TYR A 130 5.26 -6.76 3.84
CA TYR A 130 5.69 -5.46 3.34
C TYR A 130 7.22 -5.38 3.17
N LEU A 131 7.71 -4.32 2.53
CA LEU A 131 9.11 -3.92 2.59
C LEU A 131 9.20 -2.61 3.38
N LEU A 132 10.03 -2.58 4.42
CA LEU A 132 10.36 -1.36 5.14
C LEU A 132 11.72 -0.86 4.69
N ALA A 133 11.78 0.34 4.13
CA ALA A 133 13.02 1.03 3.81
C ALA A 133 13.17 2.27 4.70
N VAL A 134 14.36 2.50 5.24
CA VAL A 134 14.67 3.65 6.10
C VAL A 134 15.92 4.33 5.55
N LEU A 135 15.82 5.65 5.35
CA LEU A 135 16.95 6.48 4.95
C LEU A 135 17.51 7.19 6.17
N HIS A 136 18.80 7.05 6.41
CA HIS A 136 19.54 7.70 7.47
C HIS A 136 20.54 8.72 6.92
N GLU A 137 20.90 9.67 7.76
CA GLU A 137 22.08 10.52 7.59
C GLU A 137 23.33 9.65 7.38
N PRO A 138 24.30 10.10 6.56
CA PRO A 138 25.56 9.40 6.41
C PRO A 138 26.31 9.48 7.74
N SER A 139 26.70 8.32 8.27
CA SER A 139 27.50 8.21 9.50
C SER A 139 28.99 8.34 9.22
#